data_AF-A0A1H8V549-F1
#
_entry.id   AF-A0A1H8V549-F1
#
_cell.length_a   1.000
_cell.length_b   1.000
_cell.length_c   1.000
_cell.angle_alpha   90.00
_cell.angle_beta   90.00
_cell.angle_gamma   90.00
#
_symmetry.space_group_name_H-M   'P 1'
#
loop_
_entity.id
_entity.type
_entity.pdbx_description
1 polymer ?
#
loop_
_entity_poly.entity_id
_entity_poly.type
_entity_poly.pdbx_seq_one_letter_code
_entity_poly.pdbx_strand_id
1 'polypeptide(L)'
;MIQSLLDEIRDEREAEIFVESIARASRAETPDSLPLDLLSHRQREVFQLARKRGYYQHPKAITAGELAAELGITTSTFHEHLHKAEAKVLDLS
;
A
#
# COMPACT_ATOMS: atom_id res chain seq x y z
N MET A 1 18.82 9.13 -14.67
CA MET A 1 18.54 9.30 -13.22
C MET A 1 17.46 8.35 -12.74
N ILE A 2 16.28 8.26 -13.37
CA ILE A 2 15.27 7.23 -13.04
C ILE A 2 15.67 5.83 -13.55
N GLN A 3 16.22 5.73 -14.76
CA GLN A 3 16.63 4.45 -15.34
C GLN A 3 17.61 3.67 -14.46
N SER A 4 18.59 4.36 -13.89
CA SER A 4 19.61 3.76 -13.02
C SER A 4 19.05 3.19 -11.73
N LEU A 5 17.98 3.77 -11.17
CA LEU A 5 17.31 3.24 -9.98
C LEU A 5 16.46 2.01 -10.33
N LEU A 6 15.81 2.00 -11.49
CA LEU A 6 15.05 0.83 -11.97
C LEU A 6 15.99 -0.35 -12.27
N ASP A 7 17.19 -0.05 -12.78
CA ASP A 7 18.23 -1.04 -13.04
C ASP A 7 18.76 -1.66 -11.73
N GLU A 8 18.96 -0.85 -10.68
CA GLU A 8 19.39 -1.32 -9.36
C GLU A 8 18.36 -2.26 -8.70
N ILE A 9 17.06 -1.93 -8.77
CA ILE A 9 16.00 -2.77 -8.21
C ILE A 9 15.90 -4.12 -8.96
N ARG A 10 16.06 -4.10 -10.28
CA ARG A 10 16.05 -5.32 -11.12
C ARG A 10 17.16 -6.27 -10.70
N ASP A 11 18.35 -5.74 -10.45
CA ASP A 11 19.53 -6.54 -10.13
C ASP A 11 19.52 -7.04 -8.66
N GLU A 12 18.94 -6.28 -7.72
CA GLU A 12 18.92 -6.65 -6.29
C GLU A 12 17.80 -7.66 -5.94
N ARG A 13 16.71 -7.71 -6.71
CA ARG A 13 15.49 -8.47 -6.36
C ARG A 13 15.16 -9.62 -7.30
N GLU A 14 15.97 -9.88 -8.34
CA GLU A 14 15.66 -10.82 -9.43
C GLU A 14 14.25 -10.59 -10.02
N ALA A 15 13.80 -9.33 -10.06
CA ALA A 15 12.46 -8.97 -10.50
C ALA A 15 12.48 -8.43 -11.93
N GLU A 16 11.60 -8.96 -12.79
CA GLU A 16 11.45 -8.46 -14.16
C GLU A 16 10.56 -7.21 -14.16
N ILE A 17 11.12 -6.05 -14.50
CA ILE A 17 10.42 -4.76 -14.53
C ILE A 17 10.24 -4.32 -15.98
N PHE A 18 8.99 -4.15 -16.41
CA PHE A 18 8.64 -3.62 -17.72
C PHE A 18 8.08 -2.20 -17.59
N VAL A 19 8.62 -1.26 -18.37
CA VAL A 19 8.10 0.10 -18.45
C VAL A 19 7.14 0.17 -19.63
N GLU A 20 5.84 0.20 -19.37
CA GLU A 20 4.80 0.20 -20.41
C GLU A 20 4.62 1.58 -21.08
N SER A 21 4.79 2.68 -20.33
CA SER A 21 4.81 4.02 -20.92
C SER A 21 5.52 5.05 -20.04
N ILE A 22 6.06 6.11 -20.65
CA ILE A 22 6.66 7.25 -19.94
C ILE A 22 5.96 8.52 -20.42
N ALA A 23 5.23 9.18 -19.53
CA ALA A 23 4.62 10.48 -19.78
C ALA A 23 5.31 11.57 -18.96
N ARG A 24 5.39 12.78 -19.53
CA ARG A 24 5.84 13.96 -18.80
C ARG A 24 4.74 14.33 -17.81
N ALA A 25 5.04 14.29 -16.51
CA ALA A 25 4.14 14.78 -15.49
C ALA A 25 3.93 16.29 -15.70
N SER A 26 2.88 16.67 -16.45
CA SER A 26 2.20 17.92 -16.16
C SER A 26 1.64 17.77 -14.76
N ARG A 27 1.62 18.86 -13.98
CA ARG A 27 0.90 18.93 -12.71
C ARG A 27 -0.61 18.92 -12.99
N ALA A 28 -1.09 17.92 -13.71
CA ALA A 28 -2.46 17.52 -13.77
C ALA A 28 -2.72 16.70 -12.49
N GLU A 29 -3.85 16.99 -11.87
CA GLU A 29 -4.26 16.51 -10.56
C GLU A 29 -4.01 15.01 -10.43
N THR A 30 -3.26 14.62 -9.39
CA THR A 30 -2.83 13.25 -9.11
C THR A 30 -3.98 12.25 -9.26
N PRO A 31 -3.98 11.41 -10.30
CA PRO A 31 -4.82 10.21 -10.33
C PRO A 31 -4.30 9.15 -9.35
N ASP A 32 -3.09 9.34 -8.83
CA ASP A 32 -2.32 8.42 -7.95
C ASP A 32 -2.85 8.31 -6.50
N SER A 33 -4.00 8.91 -6.21
CA SER A 33 -4.67 8.66 -4.94
C SER A 33 -5.29 7.28 -5.02
N LEU A 34 -4.72 6.29 -4.32
CA LEU A 34 -5.36 4.97 -4.17
C LEU A 34 -6.86 5.18 -3.91
N PRO A 35 -7.76 4.39 -4.51
CA PRO A 35 -9.20 4.64 -4.47
C PRO A 35 -9.82 4.30 -3.11
N LEU A 36 -9.37 5.00 -2.06
CA LEU A 36 -9.77 4.79 -0.67
C LEU A 36 -11.24 5.13 -0.43
N ASP A 37 -11.85 5.93 -1.30
CA ASP A 37 -13.27 6.28 -1.22
C ASP A 37 -14.19 5.09 -1.48
N LEU A 38 -13.72 4.06 -2.17
CA LEU A 38 -14.44 2.80 -2.44
C LEU A 38 -14.31 1.77 -1.30
N LEU A 39 -13.46 2.04 -0.32
CA LEU A 39 -13.36 1.23 0.89
C LEU A 39 -14.52 1.54 1.83
N SER A 40 -15.00 0.52 2.55
CA SER A 40 -15.89 0.77 3.70
C SER A 40 -15.14 1.57 4.77
N HIS A 41 -15.88 2.23 5.67
CA HIS A 41 -15.27 2.98 6.77
C HIS A 41 -14.21 2.16 7.52
N ARG A 42 -14.54 0.91 7.89
CA ARG A 42 -13.62 0.01 8.61
C ARG A 42 -12.41 -0.41 7.77
N GLN A 43 -12.60 -0.70 6.48
CA GLN A 43 -11.49 -1.03 5.58
C GLN A 43 -10.52 0.15 5.43
N ARG A 44 -11.07 1.35 5.25
CA ARG A 44 -10.29 2.60 5.13
C ARG A 44 -9.53 2.89 6.41
N GLU A 45 -10.20 2.83 7.56
CA GLU A 45 -9.62 3.08 8.88
C GLU A 45 -8.44 2.15 9.15
N VAL A 46 -8.64 0.84 8.95
CA VAL A 46 -7.60 -0.19 9.13
C VAL A 46 -6.41 0.04 8.19
N PHE A 47 -6.67 0.27 6.90
CA PHE A 47 -5.62 0.48 5.90
C PHE A 47 -4.82 1.76 6.15
N GLN A 48 -5.50 2.87 6.47
CA GLN A 48 -4.84 4.14 6.78
C GLN A 48 -4.01 4.06 8.05
N LEU A 49 -4.52 3.38 9.09
CA LEU A 49 -3.78 3.19 10.32
C LEU A 49 -2.51 2.34 10.07
N ALA A 50 -2.64 1.24 9.33
CA ALA A 50 -1.50 0.40 8.95
C ALA A 50 -0.43 1.20 8.20
N ARG A 51 -0.82 2.01 7.20
CA ARG A 51 0.10 2.89 6.47
C ARG A 51 0.77 3.92 7.39
N LYS A 52 -0.03 4.64 8.18
CA LYS A 52 0.45 5.72 9.05
C LYS A 52 1.44 5.22 10.12
N ARG A 53 1.25 4.00 10.61
CA ARG A 53 2.08 3.40 11.66
C ARG A 53 3.26 2.58 11.12
N GLY A 54 3.46 2.53 9.81
CA GLY A 54 4.62 1.85 9.21
C GLY A 54 4.48 0.32 9.18
N TYR A 55 3.26 -0.21 9.12
CA TYR A 55 3.01 -1.65 8.97
C TYR A 55 3.63 -2.24 7.70
N TYR A 56 3.70 -1.43 6.64
CA TYR A 56 4.25 -1.79 5.33
C TYR A 56 5.75 -1.44 5.18
N GLN A 57 6.38 -0.88 6.21
CA GLN A 57 7.82 -0.57 6.16
C GLN A 57 8.66 -1.84 6.32
N HIS A 58 9.90 -1.81 5.84
CA HIS A 58 10.90 -2.85 6.08
C HIS A 58 12.16 -2.23 6.70
N PRO A 59 12.55 -2.64 7.93
CA PRO A 59 11.81 -3.53 8.84
C PRO A 59 10.46 -2.93 9.27
N LYS A 60 9.48 -3.78 9.64
CA LYS A 60 8.16 -3.30 10.08
C LYS A 60 8.30 -2.47 11.35
N ALA A 61 7.73 -1.28 11.36
CA ALA A 61 7.72 -0.41 12.55
C ALA A 61 6.65 -0.82 13.58
N ILE A 62 5.60 -1.53 13.13
CA ILE A 62 4.51 -1.99 13.97
C ILE A 62 3.98 -3.35 13.49
N THR A 63 3.46 -4.15 14.42
CA THR A 63 2.82 -5.44 14.13
C THR A 63 1.31 -5.31 13.93
N ALA A 64 0.69 -6.32 13.30
CA ALA A 64 -0.76 -6.38 13.16
C ALA A 64 -1.48 -6.49 14.52
N GLY A 65 -0.85 -7.16 15.50
CA GLY A 65 -1.42 -7.29 16.85
C GLY A 65 -1.50 -5.96 17.58
N GLU A 66 -0.46 -5.13 17.49
CA GLU A 66 -0.46 -3.78 18.09
C GLU A 66 -1.51 -2.87 17.43
N LEU A 67 -1.66 -2.96 16.12
CA LEU A 67 -2.70 -2.21 15.39
C LEU A 67 -4.11 -2.69 15.73
N ALA A 68 -4.31 -3.99 15.89
CA ALA A 68 -5.58 -4.55 16.30
C ALA A 68 -5.95 -4.11 17.73
N ALA A 69 -4.98 -4.09 18.64
CA ALA A 69 -5.16 -3.60 20.01
C ALA A 69 -5.55 -2.11 20.04
N GLU A 70 -4.94 -1.28 19.18
CA GLU A 70 -5.28 0.14 19.07
C GLU A 70 -6.73 0.37 18.57
N LEU A 71 -7.22 -0.50 17.69
CA LEU A 71 -8.59 -0.45 17.19
C LEU A 71 -9.60 -1.17 18.09
N GLY A 72 -9.15 -1.83 19.16
CA GLY A 72 -10.01 -2.61 20.06
C GLY A 72 -10.64 -3.84 19.40
N ILE A 73 -9.97 -4.43 18.40
CA ILE A 73 -10.44 -5.61 17.66
C ILE A 73 -9.44 -6.77 17.77
N THR A 74 -9.84 -7.97 17.34
CA THR A 74 -8.92 -9.11 17.27
C THR A 74 -7.95 -8.95 16.10
N THR A 75 -6.76 -9.54 16.21
CA THR A 75 -5.77 -9.60 15.12
C THR A 75 -6.35 -10.23 13.85
N SER A 76 -7.23 -11.24 14.01
CA SER A 76 -7.91 -11.87 12.87
C SER A 76 -8.88 -10.91 12.17
N THR A 77 -9.70 -10.17 12.93
CA THR A 77 -10.60 -9.14 12.38
C THR A 77 -9.83 -8.02 11.68
N PHE A 78 -8.69 -7.62 12.25
CA PHE A 78 -7.79 -6.65 11.62
C PHE A 78 -7.30 -7.16 10.25
N HIS A 79 -6.77 -8.38 10.18
CA HIS A 79 -6.31 -8.98 8.92
C HIS A 79 -7.44 -9.13 7.90
N GLU A 80 -8.65 -9.51 8.33
CA GLU A 80 -9.80 -9.61 7.43
C GLU A 80 -10.15 -8.25 6.79
N HIS A 81 -10.21 -7.19 7.60
CA HIS A 81 -10.45 -5.85 7.10
C HIS A 81 -9.31 -5.35 6.21
N LEU A 82 -8.07 -5.62 6.60
CA LEU A 82 -6.89 -5.21 5.84
C LEU A 82 -6.83 -5.91 4.49
N HIS A 83 -6.99 -7.22 4.43
CA HIS A 83 -7.01 -7.97 3.18
C HIS A 83 -8.15 -7.55 2.25
N LYS A 84 -9.35 -7.31 2.79
CA LYS A 84 -10.47 -6.79 1.98
C LYS A 84 -10.18 -5.38 1.45
N ALA A 85 -9.45 -4.56 2.21
CA ALA A 85 -9.03 -3.25 1.76
C ALA A 85 -7.96 -3.33 0.67
N GLU A 86 -6.94 -4.17 0.88
CA GLU A 86 -5.85 -4.40 -0.06
C GLU A 86 -6.36 -4.97 -1.39
N ALA A 87 -7.21 -5.99 -1.36
CA ALA A 87 -7.80 -6.58 -2.57
C ALA A 87 -8.53 -5.53 -3.40
N LYS A 88 -9.37 -4.70 -2.75
CA LYS A 88 -10.08 -3.62 -3.46
C LYS A 88 -9.12 -2.59 -4.05
N VAL A 89 -8.09 -2.20 -3.31
CA VAL A 89 -7.12 -1.21 -3.79
C VAL A 89 -6.33 -1.75 -4.98
N LEU A 90 -5.91 -3.02 -4.92
CA LEU A 90 -5.12 -3.68 -5.96
C LEU A 90 -5.94 -4.05 -7.19
N ASP A 91 -7.20 -4.47 -7.03
CA ASP A 91 -8.10 -4.73 -8.17
C ASP A 91 -8.44 -3.47 -8.98
N LEU A 92 -8.20 -2.29 -8.40
CA LEU A 92 -8.49 -0.99 -9.00
C LEU A 92 -7.25 -0.22 -9.47
N SER A 93 -6.04 -0.78 -9.24
CA SER A 93 -4.75 -0.19 -9.65
C SER A 93 -4.27 -0.81 -10.95
#